data_AF-A0A382RRJ8-F1
#
_entry.id   AF-A0A382RRJ8-F1
#
_cell.length_a   1.000
_cell.length_b   1.000
_cell.length_c   1.000
_cell.angle_alpha   90.00
_cell.angle_beta   90.00
_cell.angle_gamma   90.00
#
_symmetry.space_group_name_H-M   'P 1'
#
loop_
_entity.id
_entity.type
_entity.pdbx_description
1 polymer ?
#
loop_
_entity_poly.entity_id
_entity_poly.type
_entity_poly.pdbx_seq_one_letter_code
_entity_poly.pdbx_strand_id
1 'polypeptide(L)'
;HINTISYLEEKTFAAMVVDNQMANVMLANTTPQAREGTQQLAGRAWYWKVTPVKTSNDILAAFDVSVATEKKAAPVVTVRSYVAK
;
A
#
# COMPACT_ATOMS: atom_id res chain seq x y z
N HIS A 1 -20.96 -14.97 14.50
CA HIS A 1 -19.68 -15.16 13.78
C HIS A 1 -19.57 -14.42 12.43
N ILE A 2 -20.49 -13.50 12.07
CA ILE A 2 -20.39 -12.72 10.81
C ILE A 2 -19.18 -11.76 10.79
N ASN A 3 -18.82 -11.19 11.94
CA ASN A 3 -17.76 -10.17 12.03
C ASN A 3 -16.37 -10.69 11.67
N THR A 4 -16.09 -11.99 11.84
CA THR A 4 -14.77 -12.55 11.53
C THR A 4 -14.56 -12.71 10.02
N ILE A 5 -15.59 -13.07 9.27
CA ILE A 5 -15.50 -13.21 7.81
C ILE A 5 -15.33 -11.85 7.14
N SER A 6 -16.16 -10.86 7.50
CA SER A 6 -16.07 -9.51 6.93
C SER A 6 -14.71 -8.86 7.18
N TYR A 7 -14.10 -9.11 8.35
CA TYR A 7 -12.75 -8.64 8.66
C TYR A 7 -11.66 -9.33 7.82
N LEU A 8 -11.78 -10.63 7.59
CA LEU A 8 -10.84 -11.38 6.75
C LEU A 8 -10.93 -10.95 5.28
N GLU A 9 -12.14 -10.72 4.77
CA GLU A 9 -12.38 -10.18 3.43
C GLU A 9 -11.76 -8.80 3.28
N GLU A 10 -11.99 -7.90 4.25
CA GLU A 10 -11.42 -6.55 4.22
C GLU A 10 -9.89 -6.59 4.16
N LYS A 11 -9.25 -7.41 5.00
CA LYS A 11 -7.80 -7.58 4.98
C LYS A 11 -7.29 -8.17 3.67
N THR A 12 -7.99 -9.16 3.12
CA THR A 12 -7.60 -9.83 1.88
C THR A 12 -7.62 -8.84 0.72
N PHE A 13 -8.72 -8.10 0.57
CA PHE A 13 -8.84 -7.12 -0.51
C PHE A 13 -7.91 -5.92 -0.33
N ALA A 14 -7.70 -5.45 0.91
CA ALA A 14 -6.72 -4.40 1.17
C ALA A 14 -5.30 -4.85 0.82
N ALA A 15 -4.93 -6.10 1.13
CA ALA A 15 -3.64 -6.68 0.76
C ALA A 15 -3.47 -6.76 -0.77
N MET A 16 -4.50 -7.20 -1.51
CA MET A 16 -4.46 -7.20 -2.99
C MET A 16 -4.26 -5.80 -3.57
N VAL A 17 -4.87 -4.77 -2.97
CA VAL A 17 -4.64 -3.37 -3.40
C VAL A 17 -3.21 -2.94 -3.08
N VAL A 18 -2.68 -3.28 -1.91
CA VAL A 18 -1.27 -3.01 -1.57
C VAL A 18 -0.33 -3.66 -2.58
N ASP A 19 -0.54 -4.94 -2.91
CA ASP A 19 0.32 -5.68 -3.85
C ASP A 19 0.33 -5.03 -5.23
N ASN A 20 -0.84 -4.64 -5.75
CA ASN A 20 -0.94 -3.91 -7.02
C ASN A 20 -0.16 -2.60 -6.99
N GLN A 21 -0.29 -1.82 -5.91
CA GLN A 21 0.40 -0.54 -5.79
C GLN A 21 1.90 -0.68 -5.59
N MET A 22 2.33 -1.70 -4.84
CA MET A 22 3.73 -2.06 -4.70
C MET A 22 4.33 -2.44 -6.06
N ALA A 23 3.65 -3.29 -6.83
CA ALA A 23 4.08 -3.66 -8.18
C ALA A 23 4.24 -2.42 -9.08
N ASN A 24 3.30 -1.48 -9.03
CA ASN A 24 3.38 -0.23 -9.79
C ASN A 24 4.57 0.67 -9.38
N VAL A 25 4.95 0.68 -8.10
CA VAL A 25 6.14 1.42 -7.65
C VAL A 25 7.41 0.71 -8.12
N MET A 26 7.46 -0.62 -8.02
CA MET A 26 8.59 -1.44 -8.44
C MET A 26 8.86 -1.32 -9.95
N LEU A 27 7.80 -1.34 -10.77
CA LEU A 27 7.91 -1.23 -12.23
C LEU A 27 8.40 0.14 -12.72
N ALA A 28 8.27 1.19 -11.90
CA ALA A 28 8.72 2.52 -12.29
C ALA A 28 10.25 2.62 -12.44
N ASN A 29 11.03 1.69 -11.85
CA ASN A 29 12.50 1.68 -11.87
C ASN A 29 13.15 3.03 -11.50
N THR A 30 12.46 3.84 -10.70
CA THR A 30 12.93 5.12 -10.19
C THR A 30 12.88 5.12 -8.67
N THR A 31 13.61 6.04 -8.04
CA THR A 31 13.50 6.26 -6.58
C THR A 31 12.02 6.45 -6.19
N PRO A 32 11.51 5.71 -5.19
CA PRO A 32 10.12 5.82 -4.75
C PRO A 32 9.77 7.26 -4.36
N GLN A 33 8.67 7.77 -4.90
CA GLN A 33 8.15 9.10 -4.60
C GLN A 33 6.84 9.02 -3.82
N ALA A 34 6.53 10.07 -3.07
CA ALA A 34 5.25 10.18 -2.38
C ALA A 34 4.12 10.30 -3.39
N ARG A 35 3.13 9.41 -3.28
CA ARG A 35 1.94 9.39 -4.15
C ARG A 35 0.75 8.82 -3.39
N GLU A 36 -0.45 9.25 -3.72
CA GLU A 36 -1.69 8.70 -3.18
C GLU A 36 -2.74 8.59 -4.28
N GLY A 37 -3.74 7.77 -4.07
CA GLY A 37 -4.83 7.60 -5.02
C GLY A 37 -5.92 6.67 -4.53
N THR A 38 -6.80 6.31 -5.44
CA THR A 38 -7.92 5.42 -5.18
C THR A 38 -7.89 4.26 -6.17
N GLN A 39 -8.27 3.06 -5.70
CA GLN A 39 -8.45 1.88 -6.54
C GLN A 39 -9.80 1.23 -6.22
N GLN A 40 -10.55 0.85 -7.25
CA GLN A 40 -11.75 0.04 -7.09
C GLN A 40 -11.37 -1.44 -7.07
N LEU A 41 -11.81 -2.18 -6.05
CA LEU A 41 -11.62 -3.63 -5.96
C LEU A 41 -12.72 -4.26 -5.11
N ALA A 42 -13.30 -5.36 -5.60
CA ALA A 42 -14.44 -6.05 -4.97
C ALA A 42 -15.63 -5.13 -4.66
N GLY A 43 -15.94 -4.19 -5.57
CA GLY A 43 -17.07 -3.27 -5.43
C GLY A 43 -16.86 -2.13 -4.40
N ARG A 44 -15.64 -1.96 -3.88
CA ARG A 44 -15.29 -0.91 -2.90
C ARG A 44 -14.15 -0.04 -3.40
N ALA A 45 -14.23 1.25 -3.09
CA ALA A 45 -13.12 2.19 -3.27
C ALA A 45 -12.12 2.07 -2.12
N TRP A 46 -10.85 1.86 -2.47
CA TRP A 46 -9.73 1.76 -1.55
C TRP A 46 -8.80 2.96 -1.71
N TYR A 47 -8.35 3.53 -0.61
CA TYR A 47 -7.48 4.71 -0.60
C TYR A 47 -6.07 4.27 -0.28
N TRP A 48 -5.16 4.39 -1.24
CA TRP A 48 -3.80 3.93 -1.09
C TRP A 48 -2.84 5.12 -1.02
N LYS A 49 -1.73 4.94 -0.32
CA LYS A 49 -0.66 5.93 -0.20
C LYS A 49 0.70 5.24 -0.21
N VAL A 50 1.61 5.77 -1.02
CA VAL A 50 3.03 5.44 -1.04
C VAL A 50 3.78 6.55 -0.32
N THR A 51 4.57 6.19 0.69
CA THR A 51 5.36 7.12 1.49
C THR A 51 6.83 6.69 1.46
N PRO A 52 7.73 7.48 0.85
CA PRO A 52 9.16 7.21 0.90
C PRO A 52 9.65 7.22 2.34
N VAL A 53 10.55 6.30 2.68
CA VAL A 53 11.11 6.15 4.01
C VAL A 53 12.61 6.38 3.93
N LYS A 54 13.12 7.27 4.79
CA LYS A 54 14.55 7.53 4.90
C LYS A 54 15.27 6.28 5.38
N THR A 55 16.23 5.81 4.61
CA THR A 55 17.15 4.72 4.96
C THR A 55 18.47 5.29 5.48
N SER A 56 19.18 4.50 6.28
CA SER A 56 20.47 4.91 6.87
C SER A 56 21.67 4.72 5.93
N ASN A 57 21.48 4.07 4.78
CA ASN A 57 22.53 3.78 3.80
C ASN A 57 22.18 4.39 2.44
N ASP A 58 23.16 4.37 1.52
CA ASP A 58 22.98 4.92 0.17
C ASP A 58 22.73 3.86 -0.92
N ILE A 59 22.52 2.61 -0.50
CA ILE A 59 22.35 1.49 -1.44
C ILE A 59 20.88 1.19 -1.67
N LEU A 60 20.05 1.34 -0.63
CA LEU A 60 18.64 1.00 -0.67
C LEU A 60 17.77 2.23 -0.44
N ALA A 61 16.72 2.38 -1.25
CA ALA A 61 15.58 3.23 -0.92
C ALA A 61 14.45 2.37 -0.37
N ALA A 62 13.70 2.90 0.59
CA ALA A 62 12.56 2.24 1.18
C ALA A 62 11.28 3.05 0.94
N PHE A 63 10.14 2.36 0.90
CA PHE A 63 8.85 3.00 0.85
C PHE A 63 7.79 2.13 1.54
N ASP A 64 6.82 2.80 2.14
CA ASP A 64 5.62 2.18 2.69
C ASP A 64 4.47 2.34 1.72
N VAL A 65 3.75 1.26 1.44
CA VAL A 65 2.45 1.28 0.78
C VAL A 65 1.39 0.97 1.83
N SER A 66 0.50 1.92 2.07
CA SER A 66 -0.62 1.76 2.99
C SER A 66 -1.95 1.85 2.25
N VAL A 67 -2.93 1.07 2.71
CA VAL A 67 -4.29 1.05 2.16
C VAL A 67 -5.29 1.21 3.28
N ALA A 68 -6.22 2.15 3.10
CA ALA A 68 -7.30 2.46 4.01
C ALA A 68 -8.65 2.36 3.31
N THR A 69 -9.69 2.23 4.13
CA THR A 69 -11.08 2.18 3.71
C THR A 69 -11.65 3.56 3.36
N GLU A 70 -11.04 4.61 3.90
CA GLU A 70 -11.43 6.01 3.72
C GLU A 70 -10.17 6.89 3.67
N LYS A 71 -10.28 8.07 3.05
CA LYS A 71 -9.14 8.97 2.82
C LYS A 71 -8.38 9.41 4.07
N LYS A 72 -9.04 9.47 5.24
CA LYS A 72 -8.46 9.91 6.52
C LYS A 72 -8.48 8.83 7.61
N ALA A 73 -8.85 7.59 7.26
CA ALA A 73 -8.87 6.49 8.22
C ALA A 73 -7.45 5.95 8.46
N ALA A 74 -7.29 5.23 9.58
CA ALA A 74 -6.11 4.41 9.77
C ALA A 74 -6.03 3.31 8.69
N PRO A 75 -4.82 2.96 8.21
CA PRO A 75 -4.70 1.93 7.20
C PRO A 75 -5.08 0.55 7.75
N VAL A 76 -5.79 -0.22 6.93
CA VAL A 76 -6.09 -1.64 7.21
C VAL A 76 -4.80 -2.47 7.13
N VAL A 77 -3.93 -2.11 6.19
CA VAL A 77 -2.64 -2.77 5.96
C VAL A 77 -1.61 -1.73 5.54
N THR A 78 -0.37 -1.92 6.00
CA THR A 78 0.81 -1.18 5.55
C THR A 78 1.93 -2.17 5.32
N VAL A 79 2.57 -2.12 4.15
CA VAL A 79 3.70 -2.97 3.79
C VAL A 79 4.88 -2.07 3.44
N ARG A 80 6.05 -2.39 4.00
CA ARG A 80 7.32 -1.76 3.66
C ARG A 80 8.04 -2.60 2.62
N SER A 81 8.59 -1.94 1.60
CA SER A 81 9.46 -2.58 0.63
C SER A 81 10.72 -1.76 0.37
N TYR A 82 11.70 -2.40 -0.25
CA TYR A 82 13.02 -1.85 -0.54
C TYR A 82 13.38 -2.06 -2.01
N VAL A 83 14.01 -1.04 -2.60
CA VAL A 83 14.58 -1.08 -3.95
C VAL A 83 16.02 -0.60 -3.91
N ALA A 84 16.82 -1.09 -4.86
CA ALA A 84 18.14 -0.50 -5.11
C ALA A 84 17.96 0.96 -5.57
N LYS A 85 18.88 1.84 -5.14
CA LYS A 85 18.96 3.21 -5.65
C LYS A 85 19.58 3.28 -7.03
#